data_AF-W2X0K1-F1
#
_entry.id   AF-W2X0K1-F1
#
_cell.length_a   1.000
_cell.length_b   1.000
_cell.length_c   1.000
_cell.angle_alpha   90.00
_cell.angle_beta   90.00
_cell.angle_gamma   90.00
#
_symmetry.space_group_name_H-M   'P 1'
#
loop_
_entity.id
_entity.type
_entity.pdbx_description
1 polymer ?
#
loop_
_entity_poly.entity_id
_entity_poly.type
_entity_poly.pdbx_seq_one_letter_code
_entity_poly.pdbx_strand_id
1 'polypeptide(L)' 'MSSSGPRASWDTAKDAFLIDAMTDQARAGKRSDSGFKKEAWAAVTKDVNEKFDLQLTKQQIKSRLQTARSSAKCQEA' A
#
# COMPACT_ATOMS: atom_id res chain seq x y z
N MET A 1 -13.50 5.69 -26.49
CA MET A 1 -14.03 5.04 -25.26
C MET A 1 -12.97 5.12 -24.19
N SER A 2 -13.40 5.52 -22.98
CA SER A 2 -12.71 5.40 -21.68
C SER A 2 -11.42 6.20 -21.44
N SER A 3 -11.64 7.37 -20.85
CA SER A 3 -10.73 8.14 -20.02
C SER A 3 -10.16 7.32 -18.86
N SER A 4 -8.86 7.42 -18.62
CA SER A 4 -8.28 7.45 -17.27
C SER A 4 -6.79 7.76 -17.38
N GLY A 5 -6.34 8.88 -16.80
CA GLY A 5 -4.91 9.12 -16.57
C GLY A 5 -4.27 7.97 -15.81
N PRO A 6 -2.92 7.91 -15.74
CA PRO A 6 -2.17 6.74 -15.26
C PRO A 6 -2.69 6.29 -13.90
N ARG A 7 -3.60 5.32 -13.92
CA ARG A 7 -4.04 4.60 -12.73
C ARG A 7 -2.76 3.91 -12.32
N ALA A 8 -2.18 4.30 -11.19
CA ALA A 8 -1.00 3.60 -10.66
C ALA A 8 -1.28 2.10 -10.77
N SER A 9 -0.60 1.43 -11.69
CA SER A 9 -0.89 0.04 -12.05
C SER A 9 -0.32 -0.78 -10.91
N TRP A 10 -1.14 -0.92 -9.88
CA TRP A 10 -0.82 -1.69 -8.71
C TRP A 10 -0.86 -3.15 -9.10
N ASP A 11 0.34 -3.69 -9.19
CA ASP A 11 0.60 -5.08 -9.54
C ASP A 11 0.65 -5.93 -8.27
N THR A 12 0.43 -7.24 -8.38
CA THR A 12 0.58 -8.19 -7.26
C THR A 12 1.93 -8.04 -6.56
N ALA A 13 3.00 -7.71 -7.29
CA ALA A 13 4.31 -7.42 -6.71
C ALA A 13 4.31 -6.15 -5.82
N LYS A 14 3.56 -5.11 -6.22
CA LYS A 14 3.43 -3.86 -5.45
C LYS A 14 2.58 -4.06 -4.19
N ASP A 15 1.53 -4.87 -4.27
CA ASP A 15 0.74 -5.24 -3.09
C ASP A 15 1.53 -6.09 -2.12
N ALA A 16 2.25 -7.10 -2.59
CA ALA A 16 3.11 -7.94 -1.76
C ALA A 16 4.16 -7.08 -1.05
N PHE A 17 4.82 -6.18 -1.79
CA PHE A 17 5.76 -5.23 -1.20
C PHE A 17 5.10 -4.29 -0.19
N LEU A 18 3.90 -3.79 -0.47
CA LEU A 18 3.17 -2.93 0.46
C LEU A 18 2.83 -3.65 1.77
N ILE A 19 2.39 -4.90 1.69
CA ILE A 19 2.07 -5.74 2.84
C ILE A 19 3.34 -6.07 3.64
N ASP A 20 4.43 -6.37 2.96
CA ASP A 20 5.74 -6.64 3.58
C ASP A 20 6.26 -5.39 4.30
N ALA A 21 6.30 -4.24 3.63
CA ALA A 21 6.70 -2.96 4.22
C ALA A 21 5.80 -2.57 5.41
N MET A 22 4.48 -2.77 5.31
CA MET A 22 3.57 -2.59 6.45
C MET A 22 3.91 -3.54 7.59
N THR A 23 4.23 -4.81 7.29
CA THR A 23 4.60 -5.83 8.28
C THR A 23 5.93 -5.52 8.96
N ASP A 24 6.92 -5.05 8.21
CA ASP A 24 8.20 -4.60 8.73
C ASP A 24 8.03 -3.42 9.69
N GLN A 25 7.28 -2.38 9.29
CA GLN A 25 6.95 -1.27 10.19
C GLN A 25 6.19 -1.75 11.44
N ALA A 26 5.39 -2.80 11.31
CA ALA A 26 4.67 -3.41 12.41
C ALA A 26 5.58 -4.20 13.37
N ARG A 27 6.66 -4.80 12.85
CA ARG A 27 7.70 -5.50 13.61
C ARG A 27 8.69 -4.53 14.25
N ALA A 28 9.01 -3.42 13.58
CA ALA A 28 9.89 -2.35 14.05
C ALA A 28 9.30 -1.53 15.23
N GLY A 29 8.23 -1.99 15.88
CA GLY A 29 7.64 -1.32 17.04
C GLY A 29 6.81 -0.08 16.71
N LYS A 30 6.54 0.24 15.44
CA LYS A 30 5.61 1.32 15.06
C LYS A 30 4.13 0.89 15.04
N ARG A 31 3.81 -0.26 15.64
CA ARG A 31 2.42 -0.60 16.03
C ARG A 31 2.07 0.21 17.27
N SER A 32 1.09 1.11 17.13
CA SER A 32 0.31 1.58 18.27
C SER A 32 -0.73 0.53 18.61
N ASP A 33 -1.14 0.48 19.87
CA ASP A 33 -2.17 -0.41 20.42
C ASP A 33 -3.49 -0.42 19.60
N SER A 34 -3.77 0.66 18.88
CA SER A 34 -4.96 0.82 18.02
C SER A 34 -4.70 0.74 16.50
N GLY A 35 -3.47 0.45 16.05
CA GLY A 35 -3.13 0.30 14.63
C GLY A 35 -1.79 0.92 14.19
N PHE A 36 -1.64 1.17 12.89
CA PHE A 36 -0.44 1.78 12.32
C PHE A 36 -0.40 3.29 12.55
N LYS A 37 0.70 3.79 13.13
CA LYS A 37 0.94 5.24 13.29
C LYS A 37 1.04 5.95 11.94
N LYS A 38 0.69 7.24 11.90
CA LYS A 38 0.85 8.11 10.71
C LYS A 38 2.29 8.12 10.17
N GLU A 39 3.26 7.91 11.04
CA GLU A 39 4.67 7.76 10.72
C GLU A 39 4.97 6.47 9.95
N ALA A 40 4.37 5.34 10.34
CA ALA A 40 4.53 4.07 9.63
C ALA A 40 3.98 4.20 8.19
N TRP A 41 2.81 4.82 8.02
CA TRP A 41 2.27 5.10 6.68
C TRP A 41 3.17 6.01 5.85
N ALA A 42 3.80 7.02 6.48
CA ALA A 42 4.72 7.92 5.79
C ALA A 42 5.99 7.19 5.33
N ALA A 43 6.56 6.34 6.20
CA ALA A 43 7.72 5.52 5.89
C ALA A 43 7.42 4.55 4.73
N VAL A 44 6.34 3.77 4.83
CA VAL A 44 5.94 2.83 3.76
C VAL A 44 5.65 3.56 2.45
N THR A 45 4.99 4.71 2.50
CA THR A 45 4.73 5.51 1.28
C THR A 45 6.04 5.95 0.62
N LYS A 46 7.02 6.39 1.41
CA LYS A 46 8.34 6.77 0.89
C LYS A 46 9.06 5.58 0.28
N ASP A 47 9.06 4.43 0.95
CA ASP A 47 9.75 3.21 0.50
C ASP A 47 9.17 2.69 -0.82
N VAL A 48 7.83 2.64 -0.92
CA VAL A 48 7.13 2.26 -2.17
C VAL A 48 7.44 3.25 -3.29
N ASN A 49 7.45 4.55 -2.99
CA ASN A 49 7.75 5.58 -3.98
C ASN A 49 9.18 5.47 -4.49
N GLU A 50 10.14 5.24 -3.60
CA GLU A 50 11.57 5.09 -3.94
C GLU A 50 11.83 3.79 -4.71
N LYS A 51 11.16 2.70 -4.35
CA LYS A 51 11.38 1.39 -4.97
C LYS A 51 10.73 1.22 -6.34
N PHE A 52 9.57 1.83 -6.56
CA PHE A 52 8.84 1.73 -7.82
C PHE A 52 8.92 3.01 -8.67
N ASP A 53 9.67 4.02 -8.23
CA ASP A 53 9.71 5.35 -8.83
C ASP A 53 8.30 5.93 -9.03
N LEU A 54 7.49 5.83 -7.98
CA LEU A 54 6.09 6.28 -7.98
C LEU A 54 5.91 7.48 -7.06
N GLN A 55 4.86 8.26 -7.31
CA GLN A 55 4.45 9.36 -6.43
C GLN A 55 3.11 9.06 -5.78
N LEU A 56 3.07 7.99 -4.99
CA LEU A 56 1.88 7.61 -4.23
C LEU A 56 1.75 8.45 -2.97
N THR A 57 0.50 8.76 -2.63
CA THR A 57 0.14 9.43 -1.38
C THR A 57 -0.30 8.40 -0.33
N LYS A 58 -0.20 8.79 0.95
CA LYS A 58 -0.70 7.95 2.06
C LYS A 58 -2.16 7.54 1.88
N GLN A 59 -2.98 8.40 1.28
CA GLN A 59 -4.38 8.12 1.00
C GLN A 59 -4.55 7.03 -0.06
N GLN A 60 -3.75 7.07 -1.14
CA GLN A 60 -3.74 6.01 -2.15
C GLN A 60 -3.27 4.68 -1.57
N ILE A 61 -2.23 4.69 -0.74
CA ILE A 61 -1.71 3.50 -0.05
C ILE A 61 -2.77 2.91 0.88
N LYS A 62 -3.46 3.75 1.67
CA LYS A 62 -4.52 3.29 2.59
C LYS A 62 -5.73 2.73 1.84
N SER A 63 -6.16 3.43 0.78
CA SER A 63 -7.23 2.96 -0.10
C SER A 63 -6.86 1.64 -0.76
N ARG A 64 -5.62 1.52 -1.28
CA ARG A 64 -5.13 0.27 -1.85
C ARG A 64 -5.06 -0.84 -0.83
N LEU A 65 -4.55 -0.63 0.38
CA LEU A 65 -4.48 -1.69 1.39
C LEU A 65 -5.88 -2.20 1.76
N GLN A 66 -6.86 -1.30 1.84
CA GLN A 66 -8.27 -1.68 2.04
C GLN A 66 -8.80 -2.49 0.86
N THR A 67 -8.53 -2.05 -0.37
CA THR A 67 -8.87 -2.79 -1.59
C THR A 67 -8.14 -4.14 -1.64
N ALA A 68 -6.83 -4.23 -1.50
CA ALA A 68 -6.03 -5.46 -1.53
C ALA A 68 -6.53 -6.49 -0.50
N ARG A 69 -6.88 -6.04 0.71
CA ARG A 69 -7.48 -6.90 1.75
C ARG A 69 -8.89 -7.39 1.38
N SER A 70 -9.62 -6.65 0.55
CA SER A 70 -10.96 -7.00 0.07
C SER A 70 -10.93 -7.79 -1.25
N SER A 71 -9.96 -7.50 -2.13
CA SER A 71 -9.73 -8.09 -3.44
C SER A 71 -9.06 -9.46 -3.37
N ALA A 72 -8.46 -9.83 -2.24
CA ALA A 72 -8.11 -11.22 -1.95
C ALA A 72 -9.32 -12.18 -1.99
N LYS A 73 -10.56 -11.66 -2.09
CA LYS A 73 -11.79 -12.44 -2.34
C LYS A 73 -12.28 -12.46 -3.80
N CYS A 74 -11.67 -11.71 -4.73
CA CYS A 74 -12.24 -11.49 -6.08
C CYS A 74 -11.27 -11.77 -7.25
N GLN A 75 -10.24 -12.60 -7.05
CA GLN A 75 -9.44 -13.12 -8.16
C GLN A 75 -9.76 -14.61 -8.43
N GLU A 76 -11.05 -14.96 -8.38
CA GLU A 76 -11.62 -16.16 -8.99
C GLU A 76 -13.06 -15.81 -9.42
N ALA A 77 -13.21 -15.28 -10.63
CA ALA A 77 -14.43 -15.31 -11.45
C ALA A 77 -14.08 -14.94 -12.89
#